data_AF-A0A0D3KCR0-F1
#
_entry.id   AF-A0A0D3KCR0-F1
#
_cell.length_a   1.000
_cell.length_b   1.000
_cell.length_c   1.000
_cell.angle_alpha   90.00
_cell.angle_beta   90.00
_cell.angle_gamma   90.00
#
_symmetry.space_group_name_H-M   'P 1'
#
loop_
_entity.id
_entity.type
_entity.pdbx_description
1 polymer ?
#
loop_
_entity_poly.entity_id
_entity_poly.type
_entity_poly.pdbx_seq_one_letter_code
_entity_poly.pdbx_strand_id
1 'polypeptide(L)'
;VAELTLTLEGRHALRFVRAYGFRNIQNVVRRVKTGRCAYHFVELMACPAGCANGGGQPRPPPLEASGRAAAVEAALVAPGEAARRHPCDNPAVASLFREGAFLEGGPLGAAVASQLTTEFNALADEPPTEQSALGIQW
;
A
#
# COMPACT_ATOMS: atom_id res chain seq x y z
N VAL A 1 9.83 4.24 -7.84
CA VAL A 1 8.70 5.19 -7.64
C VAL A 1 7.95 5.26 -8.95
N ALA A 2 6.62 5.25 -8.93
CA ALA A 2 5.80 5.54 -10.12
C ALA A 2 4.73 6.55 -9.76
N GLU A 3 4.45 7.47 -10.67
CA GLU A 3 3.48 8.55 -10.49
C GLU A 3 2.37 8.41 -11.54
N LEU A 4 1.13 8.69 -11.16
CA LEU A 4 -0.03 8.64 -12.03
C LEU A 4 -0.87 9.90 -11.82
N THR A 5 -1.37 10.49 -12.90
CA THR A 5 -2.30 11.62 -12.82
C THR A 5 -3.60 11.24 -13.50
N LEU A 6 -4.70 11.37 -12.77
CA LEU A 6 -6.05 11.23 -13.31
C LEU A 6 -6.50 12.60 -13.83
N THR A 7 -6.80 12.66 -15.12
CA THR A 7 -7.34 13.85 -15.77
C THR A 7 -8.81 13.61 -16.10
N LEU A 8 -9.68 14.52 -15.64
CA LEU A 8 -11.11 14.54 -15.95
C LEU A 8 -11.41 15.87 -16.64
N GLU A 9 -12.06 15.82 -17.80
CA GLU A 9 -12.47 17.02 -18.55
C GLU A 9 -11.31 18.02 -18.79
N GLY A 10 -10.10 17.51 -19.03
CA GLY A 10 -8.91 18.33 -19.26
C GLY A 10 -8.27 18.93 -18.01
N ARG A 11 -8.81 18.66 -16.80
CA ARG A 11 -8.23 19.09 -15.52
C ARG A 11 -7.61 17.92 -14.77
N HIS A 12 -6.44 18.16 -14.17
CA HIS A 12 -5.82 17.19 -13.28
C HIS A 12 -6.64 17.07 -11.99
N ALA A 13 -7.45 16.02 -11.90
CA ALA A 13 -8.36 15.80 -10.78
C ALA A 13 -7.63 15.20 -9.57
N LEU A 14 -6.84 14.15 -9.80
CA LEU A 14 -6.10 13.46 -8.74
C LEU A 14 -4.71 13.06 -9.21
N ARG A 15 -3.77 12.99 -8.26
CA ARG A 15 -2.37 12.64 -8.48
C ARG A 15 -1.98 11.59 -7.45
N PHE A 16 -1.44 10.48 -7.93
CA PHE A 16 -1.12 9.30 -7.14
C PHE A 16 0.38 9.04 -7.25
N VAL A 17 0.95 8.48 -6.20
CA VAL A 17 2.32 7.97 -6.24
C VAL A 17 2.40 6.64 -5.50
N ARG A 18 3.14 5.70 -6.08
CA ARG A 18 3.59 4.49 -5.38
C ARG A 18 5.09 4.52 -5.14
N ALA A 19 5.51 4.17 -3.94
CA ALA A 19 6.92 4.05 -3.56
C ALA A 19 7.18 2.73 -2.82
N TYR A 20 7.82 1.81 -3.54
CA TYR A 20 8.20 0.50 -3.01
C TYR A 20 9.70 0.47 -2.71
N GLY A 21 10.09 -0.10 -1.57
CA GLY A 21 11.46 -0.08 -1.07
C GLY A 21 11.75 1.13 -0.18
N PHE A 22 12.36 0.89 0.99
CA PHE A 22 12.62 1.93 2.00
C PHE A 22 13.35 3.18 1.45
N ARG A 23 14.34 2.99 0.58
CA ARG A 23 15.04 4.10 -0.12
C ARG A 23 14.07 5.03 -0.86
N ASN A 24 13.06 4.46 -1.53
CA ASN A 24 12.05 5.24 -2.26
C ASN A 24 11.05 5.89 -1.30
N ILE A 25 10.69 5.20 -0.22
CA ILE A 25 9.81 5.74 0.83
C ILE A 25 10.41 7.00 1.44
N GLN A 26 11.70 6.97 1.83
CA GLN A 26 12.40 8.13 2.40
C GLN A 26 12.31 9.36 1.48
N ASN A 27 12.50 9.16 0.17
CA ASN A 27 12.40 10.24 -0.82
C ASN A 27 10.98 10.82 -0.92
N VAL A 28 9.94 9.97 -0.96
CA VAL A 28 8.54 10.44 -0.99
C VAL A 28 8.15 11.15 0.30
N VAL A 29 8.45 10.56 1.46
CA VAL A 29 8.16 11.14 2.77
C VAL A 29 8.85 12.50 2.93
N ARG A 30 10.10 12.66 2.47
CA ARG A 30 10.80 13.95 2.48
C ARG A 30 10.09 15.00 1.61
N ARG A 31 9.61 14.63 0.41
CA ARG A 31 8.84 15.53 -0.45
C ARG A 31 7.51 15.95 0.19
N VAL A 32 6.81 15.02 0.84
CA VAL A 32 5.58 15.29 1.60
C VAL A 32 5.85 16.25 2.76
N LYS A 33 6.84 15.92 3.62
CA LYS A 33 7.22 16.76 4.77
C LYS A 33 7.63 18.19 4.40
N THR A 34 8.27 18.36 3.24
CA THR A 34 8.73 19.69 2.77
C THR A 34 7.68 20.45 1.95
N GLY A 35 6.47 19.91 1.78
CA GLY A 35 5.42 20.52 0.95
C GLY A 35 5.77 20.56 -0.55
N ARG A 36 6.76 19.77 -0.98
CA ARG A 36 7.25 19.73 -2.38
C ARG A 36 6.64 18.59 -3.18
N CYS A 37 5.39 18.25 -2.89
CA CYS A 37 4.63 17.27 -3.66
C CYS A 37 3.20 17.74 -3.89
N ALA A 38 2.59 17.24 -4.96
CA ALA A 38 1.20 17.48 -5.31
C ALA A 38 0.40 16.18 -5.33
N TYR A 39 0.77 15.21 -4.50
CA TYR A 39 0.09 13.91 -4.42
C TYR A 39 -1.14 14.01 -3.53
N HIS A 40 -2.24 13.42 -4.00
CA HIS A 40 -3.49 13.28 -3.26
C HIS A 40 -3.59 11.91 -2.59
N PHE A 41 -2.89 10.92 -3.13
CA PHE A 41 -2.82 9.56 -2.58
C PHE A 41 -1.42 8.98 -2.74
N VAL A 42 -0.94 8.30 -1.69
CA VAL A 42 0.41 7.73 -1.61
C VAL A 42 0.31 6.27 -1.17
N GLU A 43 0.82 5.36 -1.99
CA GLU A 43 0.96 3.94 -1.63
C GLU A 43 2.44 3.64 -1.30
N LEU A 44 2.68 3.05 -0.14
CA LEU A 44 4.03 2.70 0.33
C LEU A 44 4.13 1.20 0.58
N MET A 45 5.21 0.58 0.12
CA MET A 45 5.55 -0.81 0.45
C MET A 45 7.01 -0.89 0.88
N ALA A 46 7.29 -1.49 2.04
CA ALA A 46 8.65 -1.53 2.58
C ALA A 46 9.63 -2.30 1.66
N CYS A 47 9.18 -3.40 1.06
CA CYS A 47 9.98 -4.23 0.16
C CYS A 47 9.94 -3.70 -1.29
N PRO A 48 11.06 -3.73 -2.02
CA PRO A 48 11.03 -3.57 -3.48
C PRO A 48 10.11 -4.61 -4.10
N ALA A 49 9.31 -4.27 -5.11
CA ALA A 49 8.29 -5.14 -5.74
C ALA A 49 7.14 -5.61 -4.81
N GLY A 50 6.95 -4.95 -3.66
CA GLY A 50 5.82 -5.23 -2.76
C GLY A 50 5.93 -6.57 -2.03
N CYS A 51 4.79 -7.08 -1.55
CA CYS A 51 4.73 -8.26 -0.67
C CYS A 51 5.25 -9.56 -1.31
N ALA A 52 5.18 -9.70 -2.65
CA ALA A 52 5.69 -10.87 -3.36
C ALA A 52 7.23 -10.98 -3.34
N ASN A 53 7.92 -9.92 -2.92
CA ASN A 53 9.35 -9.93 -2.67
C ASN A 53 9.66 -9.61 -1.19
N GLY A 54 8.71 -9.93 -0.30
CA GLY A 54 8.89 -9.84 1.14
C GLY A 54 9.92 -10.83 1.67
N GLY A 55 10.46 -10.54 2.86
CA GLY A 55 11.51 -11.37 3.48
C GLY A 55 11.08 -12.81 3.80
N GLY A 56 9.78 -13.09 3.89
CA GLY A 56 9.23 -14.43 4.10
C GLY A 56 9.07 -15.26 2.82
N GLN A 57 9.41 -14.73 1.66
CA GLN A 57 9.27 -15.45 0.38
C GLN A 57 10.43 -16.43 0.16
N PRO A 58 10.22 -17.53 -0.58
CA PRO A 58 11.28 -18.47 -0.92
C PRO A 58 12.50 -17.75 -1.53
N ARG A 59 13.69 -18.15 -1.08
CA ARG A 59 14.92 -17.63 -1.68
C ARG A 59 15.03 -18.17 -3.10
N PRO A 60 15.16 -17.31 -4.12
CA PRO A 60 15.34 -17.76 -5.48
C PRO A 60 16.70 -18.48 -5.60
N PRO A 61 16.87 -19.32 -6.64
CA PRO A 61 18.18 -19.83 -7.00
C PRO A 61 19.17 -18.66 -7.18
N PRO A 62 20.49 -18.90 -7.08
CA PRO A 62 21.51 -17.87 -7.24
C PRO A 62 21.44 -17.25 -8.64
N LEU A 63 20.62 -16.20 -8.74
CA LEU A 63 20.54 -15.26 -9.84
C LEU A 63 21.32 -14.01 -9.43
N GLU A 64 21.88 -13.32 -10.42
CA GLU A 64 22.36 -11.95 -10.28
C GLU A 64 21.29 -11.12 -9.54
N ALA A 65 21.67 -10.49 -8.42
CA ALA A 65 20.73 -9.76 -7.56
C ALA A 65 20.03 -8.60 -8.31
N SER A 66 20.64 -8.12 -9.39
CA SER A 66 20.14 -7.11 -10.32
C SER A 66 19.04 -7.69 -11.22
N GLY A 67 17.78 -7.52 -10.82
CA GLY A 67 16.62 -7.87 -11.65
C GLY A 67 15.52 -8.64 -10.94
N ARG A 68 15.77 -9.14 -9.72
CA ARG A 68 14.79 -9.89 -8.93
C ARG A 68 13.47 -9.13 -8.74
N ALA A 69 13.54 -7.86 -8.32
CA ALA A 69 12.34 -7.05 -8.10
C ALA A 69 11.54 -6.87 -9.40
N ALA A 70 12.22 -6.63 -10.53
CA ALA A 70 11.57 -6.50 -11.83
C ALA A 70 10.93 -7.82 -12.29
N ALA A 71 11.59 -8.97 -12.06
CA ALA A 71 11.05 -10.29 -12.38
C ALA A 71 9.81 -10.61 -11.55
N VAL A 72 9.81 -10.31 -10.24
CA VAL A 72 8.65 -10.49 -9.36
C VAL A 72 7.49 -9.60 -9.79
N GLU A 73 7.75 -8.32 -10.06
CA GLU A 73 6.73 -7.40 -10.54
C GLU A 73 6.17 -7.86 -11.90
N ALA A 74 7.01 -8.30 -12.82
CA ALA A 74 6.58 -8.86 -14.10
C ALA A 74 5.75 -10.14 -13.93
N ALA A 75 6.05 -11.00 -12.95
CA ALA A 75 5.26 -12.21 -12.68
C ALA A 75 3.91 -11.92 -12.02
N LEU A 76 3.82 -10.88 -11.18
CA LEU A 76 2.55 -10.42 -10.60
C LEU A 76 1.66 -9.69 -11.61
N VAL A 77 2.29 -8.90 -12.48
CA VAL A 77 1.62 -8.10 -13.53
C VAL A 77 1.42 -8.92 -14.80
N ALA A 78 2.10 -10.06 -14.93
CA ALA A 78 1.86 -11.02 -16.01
C ALA A 78 0.34 -11.24 -16.05
N PRO A 79 -0.30 -10.97 -17.19
CA PRO A 79 -1.74 -10.96 -17.28
C PRO A 79 -2.21 -12.40 -17.07
N GLY A 80 -2.47 -12.77 -15.82
CA GLY A 80 -3.58 -13.67 -15.58
C GLY A 80 -4.79 -12.97 -16.20
N GLU A 81 -5.63 -13.72 -16.89
CA GLU A 81 -6.92 -13.28 -17.44
C GLU A 81 -7.92 -12.86 -16.33
N ALA A 82 -7.42 -12.42 -15.16
CA ALA A 82 -8.21 -11.87 -14.10
C ALA A 82 -8.85 -10.58 -14.61
N ALA A 83 -10.10 -10.71 -15.03
CA ALA A 83 -10.94 -9.58 -15.39
C ALA A 83 -10.86 -8.53 -14.28
N ARG A 84 -10.56 -7.29 -14.66
CA ARG A 84 -10.67 -6.17 -13.73
C ARG A 84 -12.09 -6.16 -13.19
N ARG A 85 -12.23 -6.33 -11.88
CA ARG A 85 -13.52 -6.32 -11.20
C ARG A 85 -13.53 -5.18 -10.20
N HIS A 86 -14.64 -4.47 -10.13
CA HIS A 86 -14.78 -3.47 -9.09
C HIS A 86 -14.89 -4.18 -7.73
N PRO A 87 -14.13 -3.79 -6.68
CA PRO A 87 -14.12 -4.50 -5.41
C PRO A 87 -15.51 -4.69 -4.78
N CYS A 88 -16.43 -3.73 -4.99
CA CYS A 88 -17.81 -3.82 -4.49
C CYS A 88 -18.70 -4.81 -5.25
N ASP A 89 -18.27 -5.35 -6.39
CA ASP A 89 -19.06 -6.32 -7.16
C ASP A 89 -18.96 -7.74 -6.59
N ASN A 90 -18.23 -7.93 -5.48
CA ASN A 90 -18.11 -9.21 -4.82
C ASN A 90 -19.37 -9.48 -3.95
N PRO A 91 -20.24 -10.45 -4.33
CA PRO A 91 -21.48 -10.70 -3.59
C PRO A 91 -21.24 -11.17 -2.15
N ALA A 92 -20.11 -11.85 -1.89
CA ALA A 92 -19.74 -12.24 -0.53
C ALA A 92 -19.46 -11.01 0.36
N VAL A 93 -18.77 -10.01 -0.19
CA VAL A 93 -18.53 -8.73 0.51
C VAL A 93 -19.85 -7.98 0.69
N ALA A 94 -20.68 -7.88 -0.35
CA ALA A 94 -21.97 -7.20 -0.27
C ALA A 94 -22.89 -7.80 0.83
N SER A 95 -22.80 -9.12 1.05
CA SER A 95 -23.59 -9.79 2.08
C SER A 95 -23.30 -9.32 3.51
N LEU A 96 -22.09 -8.81 3.77
CA LEU A 96 -21.67 -8.30 5.07
C LEU A 96 -22.34 -6.97 5.43
N PHE A 97 -22.80 -6.21 4.43
CA PHE A 97 -23.33 -4.85 4.58
C PHE A 97 -24.86 -4.77 4.58
N ARG A 98 -25.56 -5.91 4.50
CA ARG A 98 -27.03 -5.93 4.53
C ARG A 98 -27.57 -5.50 5.89
N GLU A 99 -28.82 -5.05 5.91
CA GLU A 99 -29.57 -4.77 7.14
C GLU A 99 -29.55 -6.00 8.06
N GLY A 100 -29.23 -5.80 9.35
CA GLY A 100 -29.06 -6.85 10.35
C GLY A 100 -27.77 -7.67 10.24
N ALA A 101 -26.84 -7.35 9.33
CA ALA A 101 -25.56 -8.04 9.18
C ALA A 101 -24.41 -7.38 9.97
N PHE A 102 -23.24 -8.04 9.97
CA PHE A 102 -22.07 -7.65 10.79
C PHE A 102 -21.55 -6.23 10.49
N LEU A 103 -21.58 -5.79 9.23
CA LEU A 103 -21.11 -4.48 8.78
C LEU A 103 -22.27 -3.61 8.27
N GLU A 104 -23.43 -3.68 8.90
CA GLU A 104 -24.58 -2.84 8.52
C GLU A 104 -24.23 -1.33 8.50
N GLY A 105 -24.91 -0.57 7.64
CA GLY A 105 -24.69 0.86 7.48
C GLY A 105 -23.65 1.23 6.43
N GLY A 106 -23.09 0.25 5.73
CA GLY A 106 -22.23 0.45 4.57
C GLY A 106 -20.75 0.73 4.91
N PRO A 107 -19.89 0.93 3.88
CA PRO A 107 -18.44 1.06 4.05
C PRO A 107 -17.97 2.22 4.93
N LEU A 108 -18.81 3.22 5.15
CA LEU A 108 -18.53 4.38 6.00
C LEU A 108 -19.43 4.41 7.26
N GLY A 109 -20.13 3.31 7.54
CA GLY A 109 -21.01 3.19 8.69
C GLY A 109 -20.26 2.98 10.01
N ALA A 110 -20.96 3.19 11.12
CA ALA A 110 -20.40 3.05 12.47
C ALA A 110 -19.85 1.65 12.77
N ALA A 111 -20.48 0.60 12.21
CA ALA A 111 -20.00 -0.78 12.32
C ALA A 111 -18.60 -0.94 11.70
N VAL A 112 -18.37 -0.41 10.49
CA VAL A 112 -17.05 -0.44 9.86
C VAL A 112 -16.04 0.39 10.63
N ALA A 113 -16.41 1.61 11.03
CA ALA A 113 -15.53 2.49 11.79
C ALA A 113 -15.02 1.80 13.06
N SER A 114 -15.90 1.16 13.82
CA SER A 114 -15.52 0.48 15.07
C SER A 114 -14.78 -0.85 14.87
N GLN A 115 -15.03 -1.59 13.79
CA GLN A 115 -14.52 -2.96 13.62
C GLN A 115 -13.31 -3.06 12.69
N LEU A 116 -13.23 -2.22 11.65
CA LEU A 116 -12.28 -2.38 10.54
C LEU A 116 -11.37 -1.17 10.33
N THR A 117 -11.47 -0.14 11.17
CA THR A 117 -10.55 1.00 11.14
C THR A 117 -9.66 1.02 12.38
N THR A 118 -8.49 1.62 12.21
CA THR A 118 -7.52 1.82 13.30
C THR A 118 -6.76 3.10 13.03
N GLU A 119 -6.21 3.68 14.08
CA GLU A 119 -5.38 4.88 14.00
C GLU A 119 -4.01 4.58 14.60
N PHE A 120 -2.98 5.17 13.99
CA PHE A 120 -1.62 5.08 14.46
C PHE A 120 -1.26 6.38 15.15
N ASN A 121 -0.90 6.30 16.42
CA ASN A 121 -0.39 7.44 17.18
C ASN A 121 1.10 7.59 16.93
N ALA A 122 1.57 8.85 16.89
CA ALA A 122 2.99 9.11 16.99
C ALA A 122 3.49 8.54 18.32
N LEU A 123 4.61 7.81 18.28
CA LEU A 123 5.35 7.53 19.50
C LEU A 123 5.88 8.87 20.03
N ALA A 124 6.03 8.99 21.36
CA ALA A 124 6.69 10.15 21.95
C ALA A 124 8.06 10.38 21.27
N ASP A 125 8.54 11.64 21.24
CA ASP A 125 9.77 12.04 20.56
C ASP A 125 11.05 11.34 21.06
N GLU A 126 10.95 10.51 22.11
CA GLU A 126 12.04 9.68 22.56
C GLU A 126 12.22 8.49 21.59
N PRO A 127 13.39 8.37 20.93
CA PRO A 127 13.66 7.22 20.08
C PRO A 127 13.56 5.94 20.94
N PRO A 128 13.00 4.84 20.41
CA PRO A 128 12.99 3.57 21.13
C PRO A 128 14.41 3.24 21.60
N THR A 129 14.62 3.22 22.91
CA THR A 129 15.90 2.88 23.53
C THR A 129 16.22 1.39 23.41
N GLU A 130 15.20 0.57 23.15
CA GLU A 130 15.35 -0.84 22.85
C GLU A 130 15.57 -1.06 21.35
N GLN A 131 16.71 -1.70 21.02
CA GLN A 131 16.86 -2.38 19.75
C GLN A 131 15.74 -3.42 19.66
N SER A 132 14.93 -3.36 18.59
CA SER A 132 14.02 -4.47 18.30
C SER A 132 14.83 -5.76 18.25
N ALA A 133 14.23 -6.90 18.64
CA ALA A 133 14.86 -8.21 18.52
C ALA A 133 15.32 -8.54 17.08
N LEU A 134 14.86 -7.76 16.10
CA LEU A 134 15.21 -7.83 14.69
C LEU A 134 16.38 -6.90 14.30
N GLY A 135 16.98 -6.17 15.24
CA GLY A 135 18.10 -5.26 15.02
C GLY A 135 17.76 -4.03 14.17
N ILE A 136 16.46 -3.74 13.98
CA ILE A 136 16.02 -2.58 13.20
C ILE A 136 16.26 -1.31 14.03
N GLN A 137 17.13 -0.43 13.55
CA GLN A 137 17.31 0.93 14.06
C GLN A 137 16.36 1.86 13.30
N TRP A 138 15.54 2.61 14.04
CA TRP A 138 14.55 3.55 13.51
C TRP A 138 15.18 4.92 13.19
#